data_AF-A0A7V2LTV9-F1
#
_entry.id   AF-A0A7V2LTV9-F1
#
_cell.length_a   1.000
_cell.length_b   1.000
_cell.length_c   1.000
_cell.angle_alpha   90.00
_cell.angle_beta   90.00
_cell.angle_gamma   90.00
#
_symmetry.space_group_name_H-M   'P 1'
#
loop_
_entity.id
_entity.type
_entity.pdbx_description
1 polymer ?
#
loop_
_entity_poly.entity_id
_entity_poly.type
_entity_poly.pdbx_seq_one_letter_code
_entity_poly.pdbx_strand_id
1 'polypeptide(L)'
;MWFDSSPPCTTCHGPNLAAAQKGLNLATYDDILAGAGRQAGQAKGEDILSGGNWEQSILYQQLITRKMPPGRPPDSPAKGPEIYAGH
;
A
#
# COMPACT_ATOMS: atom_id res chain seq x y z
N MET A 1 -0.65 -14.76 6.59
CA MET A 1 -1.98 -14.21 6.95
C MET A 1 -1.75 -13.20 8.05
N TRP A 2 -2.29 -11.98 7.95
CA TRP A 2 -1.96 -10.87 8.87
C TRP A 2 -2.81 -10.90 10.14
N PHE A 3 -4.08 -11.27 10.01
CA PHE A 3 -4.97 -11.67 11.11
C PHE A 3 -5.98 -12.71 10.58
N ASP A 4 -6.73 -13.37 11.46
CA ASP A 4 -7.70 -14.38 11.03
C ASP A 4 -8.71 -13.80 10.04
N SER A 5 -8.98 -14.55 8.97
CA SER A 5 -9.79 -14.14 7.80
C SER A 5 -9.28 -12.96 6.96
N SER A 6 -8.09 -12.40 7.24
CA SER A 6 -7.52 -11.35 6.38
C SER A 6 -7.16 -11.92 5.00
N PRO A 7 -7.56 -11.29 3.87
CA PRO A 7 -7.08 -11.69 2.56
C PRO A 7 -5.56 -11.50 2.47
N PRO A 8 -4.84 -12.28 1.63
CA PRO A 8 -3.43 -12.06 1.36
C PRO A 8 -3.16 -10.64 0.84
N CYS A 9 -2.01 -10.05 1.20
CA CYS A 9 -1.63 -8.71 0.77
C CYS A 9 -1.62 -8.57 -0.77
N THR A 10 -1.24 -9.64 -1.45
CA THR A 10 -1.16 -9.74 -2.92
C THR A 10 -2.52 -9.70 -3.61
N THR A 11 -3.63 -9.88 -2.90
CA THR A 11 -4.97 -9.72 -3.46
C THR A 11 -5.22 -8.29 -3.94
N CYS A 12 -4.69 -7.29 -3.23
CA CYS A 12 -4.79 -5.88 -3.63
C CYS A 12 -3.45 -5.31 -4.15
N HIS A 13 -2.32 -5.87 -3.72
CA HIS A 13 -0.98 -5.43 -4.09
C HIS A 13 -0.26 -6.49 -4.93
N GLY A 14 -0.73 -6.68 -6.16
CA GLY A 14 -0.29 -7.73 -7.07
C GLY A 14 0.49 -7.22 -8.30
N PRO A 15 0.91 -8.15 -9.18
CA PRO A 15 1.78 -7.84 -10.32
C PRO A 15 1.11 -7.01 -11.41
N ASN A 16 -0.22 -7.02 -11.51
CA ASN A 16 -0.94 -6.13 -12.41
C ASN A 16 -1.02 -4.72 -11.82
N LEU A 17 0.02 -3.91 -12.02
CA LEU A 17 0.13 -2.56 -11.46
C LEU A 17 -1.02 -1.61 -11.85
N ALA A 18 -1.69 -1.85 -12.98
CA ALA A 18 -2.85 -1.07 -13.39
C ALA A 18 -4.07 -1.30 -12.50
N ALA A 19 -4.20 -2.49 -11.90
CA ALA A 19 -5.26 -2.84 -10.96
C ALA A 19 -4.79 -2.83 -9.49
N ALA A 20 -3.49 -2.86 -9.25
CA ALA A 20 -2.91 -2.91 -7.92
C ALA A 20 -3.13 -1.59 -7.18
N GLN A 21 -3.63 -1.70 -5.95
CA GLN A 21 -3.81 -0.53 -5.09
C GLN A 21 -2.47 0.12 -4.83
N LYS A 22 -2.44 1.45 -4.97
CA LYS A 22 -1.23 2.26 -4.83
C LYS A 22 -0.09 1.83 -5.76
N GLY A 23 -0.35 1.15 -6.88
CA GLY A 23 0.72 0.74 -7.81
C GLY A 23 1.84 -0.03 -7.12
N LEU A 24 1.48 -0.92 -6.20
CA LEU A 24 2.41 -1.68 -5.35
C LEU A 24 2.21 -3.18 -5.59
N ASN A 25 3.31 -3.90 -5.75
CA ASN A 25 3.33 -5.35 -5.84
C ASN A 25 4.12 -5.94 -4.66
N LEU A 26 3.50 -6.83 -3.90
CA LEU A 26 4.10 -7.49 -2.72
C LEU A 26 4.36 -8.99 -2.96
N ALA A 27 4.29 -9.46 -4.21
CA ALA A 27 4.42 -10.87 -4.54
C ALA A 27 5.86 -11.40 -4.46
N THR A 28 6.86 -10.54 -4.67
CA THR A 28 8.28 -10.92 -4.65
C THR A 28 9.11 -9.90 -3.87
N TYR A 29 10.30 -10.30 -3.42
CA TYR A 29 11.22 -9.40 -2.73
C TYR A 29 11.66 -8.23 -3.63
N ASP A 30 11.97 -8.50 -4.90
CA ASP A 30 12.36 -7.47 -5.86
C ASP A 30 11.22 -6.47 -6.09
N ASP A 31 9.97 -6.92 -6.10
CA ASP A 31 8.81 -6.05 -6.23
C ASP A 31 8.55 -5.18 -5.00
N ILE A 32 8.83 -5.71 -3.80
CA ILE A 32 8.79 -4.96 -2.54
C ILE A 32 9.85 -3.85 -2.59
N LEU A 33 11.07 -4.17 -3.03
CA LEU A 33 12.16 -3.22 -3.20
C LEU A 33 11.89 -2.17 -4.29
N ALA A 34 11.13 -2.55 -5.33
CA ALA A 34 10.73 -1.63 -6.38
C ALA A 34 9.74 -0.57 -5.85
N GLY A 35 9.03 -0.83 -4.75
CA GLY A 35 8.25 0.17 -4.02
C GLY A 35 6.85 0.41 -4.59
N ALA A 36 6.18 1.41 -4.01
CA ALA A 36 4.80 1.79 -4.31
C ALA A 36 4.71 2.93 -5.32
N GLY A 37 3.50 3.19 -5.83
CA GLY A 37 3.20 4.27 -6.78
C GLY A 37 3.69 4.00 -8.19
N ARG A 38 4.10 2.77 -8.50
CA ARG A 38 4.61 2.40 -9.82
C ARG A 38 3.49 2.29 -10.85
N GLN A 39 3.78 2.78 -12.04
CA GLN A 39 2.99 2.53 -13.26
C GLN A 39 3.66 1.44 -14.11
N ALA A 40 2.92 0.89 -15.08
CA ALA A 40 3.47 -0.08 -16.01
C ALA A 40 4.71 0.49 -16.73
N GLY A 41 5.82 -0.26 -16.71
CA GLY A 41 7.10 0.16 -17.29
C GLY A 41 8.01 0.95 -16.35
N GLN A 42 7.56 1.34 -15.16
CA GLN A 42 8.41 1.98 -14.16
C GLN A 42 9.14 0.95 -13.30
N ALA A 43 10.47 1.07 -13.24
CA ALA A 43 11.32 0.15 -12.48
C ALA A 43 11.24 0.37 -10.97
N LYS A 44 11.07 1.63 -10.51
CA LYS A 44 11.00 1.99 -9.09
C LYS A 44 9.94 3.06 -8.83
N GLY A 45 9.42 3.05 -7.62
CA GLY A 45 8.55 4.08 -7.06
C GLY A 45 9.01 4.49 -5.67
N GLU A 46 8.05 4.82 -4.80
CA GLU A 46 8.30 5.21 -3.42
C GLU A 46 8.80 4.02 -2.59
N ASP A 47 9.93 4.22 -1.90
CA ASP A 47 10.51 3.21 -1.02
C ASP A 47 9.62 2.98 0.21
N ILE A 48 9.07 1.77 0.32
CA ILE A 48 8.19 1.39 1.43
C ILE A 48 8.96 0.81 2.62
N LEU A 49 10.28 0.62 2.50
CA LEU A 49 11.17 0.04 3.51
C LEU A 49 12.06 1.08 4.20
N SER A 50 11.99 2.35 3.78
CA SER A 50 12.77 3.47 4.36
C SER A 50 14.26 3.17 4.48
N GLY A 51 14.87 2.68 3.40
CA GLY A 51 16.30 2.32 3.36
C GLY A 51 16.68 1.16 4.29
N GLY A 52 15.72 0.35 4.73
CA GLY A 52 15.92 -0.74 5.69
C GLY A 52 15.71 -0.35 7.14
N ASN A 53 15.37 0.92 7.44
CA ASN A 53 14.93 1.30 8.78
C ASN A 53 13.47 0.88 8.99
N TRP A 54 13.29 -0.31 9.58
CA TRP A 54 11.99 -0.95 9.74
C TRP A 54 10.94 -0.06 10.42
N GLU A 55 11.26 0.55 11.55
CA GLU A 55 10.29 1.32 12.33
C GLU A 55 9.84 2.61 11.63
N GLN A 56 10.68 3.11 10.71
CA GLN A 56 10.39 4.27 9.87
C GLN A 56 9.75 3.87 8.53
N SER A 57 9.61 2.57 8.25
CA SER A 57 9.08 2.08 6.98
C SER A 57 7.58 2.28 6.86
N ILE A 58 7.13 2.64 5.65
CA ILE A 58 5.70 2.73 5.34
C ILE A 58 5.03 1.38 5.58
N LEU A 59 5.71 0.28 5.24
CA LEU A 59 5.21 -1.06 5.44
C LEU A 59 4.92 -1.37 6.91
N TYR A 60 5.88 -1.07 7.80
CA TYR A 60 5.69 -1.24 9.25
C TYR A 60 4.47 -0.44 9.74
N GLN A 61 4.40 0.85 9.36
CA GLN A 61 3.30 1.73 9.77
C GLN A 61 1.93 1.17 9.33
N GLN A 62 1.80 0.60 8.13
CA GLN A 62 0.54 -0.02 7.70
C GLN A 62 0.20 -1.28 8.51
N LEU A 63 1.19 -2.11 8.82
CA LEU A 63 0.99 -3.35 9.59
C LEU A 63 0.59 -3.07 11.04
N ILE A 64 1.14 -2.04 11.68
CA ILE A 64 0.81 -1.71 13.08
C ILE A 64 -0.47 -0.87 13.21
N THR A 65 -0.75 0.03 12.27
CA THR A 65 -1.94 0.90 12.34
C THR A 65 -3.21 0.22 11.85
N ARG A 66 -3.09 -0.89 11.12
CA ARG A 66 -4.20 -1.69 10.59
C ARG A 66 -5.17 -0.91 9.70
N LYS A 67 -4.65 0.01 8.89
CA LYS A 67 -5.46 0.90 8.05
C LYS A 67 -5.78 0.34 6.63
N MET A 68 -5.18 -0.79 6.20
CA MET A 68 -5.34 -1.31 4.82
C MET A 68 -5.54 -2.83 4.66
N PRO A 69 -6.72 -3.31 4.21
CA PRO A 69 -7.99 -2.59 4.21
C PRO A 69 -8.95 -3.16 5.27
N PRO A 70 -8.74 -3.02 6.60
CA PRO A 70 -9.78 -3.42 7.54
C PRO A 70 -10.67 -2.22 7.87
N GLY A 71 -11.88 -2.20 7.29
CA GLY A 71 -12.99 -1.32 7.68
C GLY A 71 -13.36 -0.20 6.70
N ARG A 72 -12.59 0.01 5.63
CA ARG A 72 -12.92 1.00 4.59
C ARG A 72 -13.97 0.43 3.62
N PRO A 73 -15.17 1.03 3.52
CA PRO A 73 -16.15 0.62 2.51
C PRO A 73 -15.54 0.67 1.09
N PRO A 74 -15.86 -0.30 0.21
CA PRO A 74 -15.28 -0.38 -1.13
C PRO A 74 -15.60 0.83 -2.03
N ASP A 75 -16.61 1.63 -1.66
CA ASP A 75 -17.04 2.88 -2.31
C ASP A 75 -16.37 4.13 -1.73
N SER A 76 -15.44 3.97 -0.78
CA SER A 76 -14.75 5.13 -0.21
C SER A 76 -13.89 5.85 -1.27
N PRO A 77 -14.06 7.18 -1.44
CA PRO A 77 -13.31 7.94 -2.43
C PRO A 77 -11.80 7.84 -2.22
N ALA A 78 -10.99 7.80 -3.28
CA ALA A 78 -9.54 7.63 -3.17
C ALA A 78 -8.85 8.71 -2.31
N LYS A 79 -9.42 9.92 -2.28
CA LYS A 79 -9.07 11.01 -1.36
C LYS A 79 -10.09 11.09 -0.23
N GLY A 80 -9.65 11.41 0.99
CA GLY A 80 -10.57 11.77 2.06
C GLY A 80 -11.38 13.03 1.69
N PRO A 81 -12.49 13.31 2.39
CA PRO A 81 -13.24 14.53 2.14
C PRO A 81 -12.33 15.76 2.31
N GLU A 82 -12.43 16.70 1.38
CA GLU A 82 -11.79 18.01 1.53
C GLU A 82 -12.50 18.75 2.67
N ILE A 83 -11.88 18.78 3.85
CA ILE A 83 -12.35 19.61 4.96
C ILE A 83 -11.73 21.00 4.82
N TYR A 84 -12.54 21.98 4.45
CA TYR A 84 -12.20 23.39 4.64
C TYR A 84 -12.28 23.68 6.14
N ALA A 85 -11.14 23.71 6.83
CA ALA A 85 -11.04 24.37 8.12
C ALA A 85 -11.06 25.88 7.83
N GLY A 86 -12.22 26.52 8.06
CA GLY A 86 -12.44 27.93 7.76
C GLY A 86 -11.42 28.87 8.40
N HIS A 87 -11.21 30.01 7.73
CA HIS A 87 -10.41 31.15 8.17
C HIS A 87 -11.04 31.90 9.35
#